data_AF-A0A800K6E3-F1
#
_entry.id   AF-A0A800K6E3-F1
#
_cell.length_a   1.000
_cell.length_b   1.000
_cell.length_c   1.000
_cell.angle_alpha   90.00
_cell.angle_beta   90.00
_cell.angle_gamma   90.00
#
_symmetry.space_group_name_H-M   'P 1'
#
loop_
_entity.id
_entity.type
_entity.pdbx_description
1 polymer ?
#
loop_
_entity_poly.entity_id
_entity_poly.type
_entity_poly.pdbx_seq_one_letter_code
_entity_poly.pdbx_strand_id
1 'polypeptide(L)'
;MAVRRGDATNDNLNALVLLAGLSWRELDVLRTYVTYAFQLGVVPSRLSLPTALVKYPRIASTLFEIFTAKFETEGAATIEDRTTLVEDIQSLLAQLMTTVTLLADDRALKRMAALLDATVRTNYFRHGGGSPTKRSGGVPYVSLKIAARELRDMPRARLLYEVWVRSSRMEGVHLRGADVARGGIRYSDRPDDFRTEILGLVNTQMVKNAVIIPAGSKGGFVTLRSLDGPEEMADEAREQYMTLIRGMLDVTDNLDIDGSILPPEGIVCWDGPDPYLVVAADKGTAKYSDVANAVAEEYEFWLGDAFASGGSQGYDHKAVG
;
A
#
# COMPACT_ATOMS: atom_id res chain seq x y z
N MET A 1 -0.41 13.95 -20.74
CA MET A 1 0.96 13.45 -21.00
C MET A 1 1.40 12.30 -20.09
N ALA A 2 1.01 12.26 -18.80
CA ALA A 2 1.39 11.18 -17.87
C ALA A 2 0.97 9.78 -18.36
N VAL A 3 -0.31 9.62 -18.78
CA VAL A 3 -0.81 8.35 -19.35
C VAL A 3 0.02 7.86 -20.54
N ARG A 4 0.40 8.76 -21.45
CA ARG A 4 1.23 8.41 -22.62
C ARG A 4 2.63 7.93 -22.23
N ARG A 5 3.19 8.46 -21.14
CA ARG A 5 4.48 8.01 -20.58
C ARG A 5 4.37 6.72 -19.78
N GLY A 6 3.14 6.23 -19.53
CA GLY A 6 2.87 5.09 -18.67
C GLY A 6 2.86 5.43 -17.18
N ASP A 7 3.00 6.71 -16.80
CA ASP A 7 3.08 7.13 -15.39
C ASP A 7 1.73 7.05 -14.66
N ALA A 8 0.63 7.12 -15.42
CA ALA A 8 -0.72 7.11 -14.89
C ALA A 8 -1.59 6.11 -15.66
N THR A 9 -2.57 5.52 -14.97
CA THR A 9 -3.54 4.61 -15.58
C THR A 9 -4.53 5.36 -16.47
N ASN A 10 -4.93 4.76 -17.59
CA ASN A 10 -5.99 5.29 -18.43
C ASN A 10 -7.36 4.75 -17.99
N ASP A 11 -8.07 5.47 -17.12
CA ASP A 11 -9.39 5.07 -16.62
C ASP A 11 -10.33 6.27 -16.41
N ASN A 12 -11.55 5.97 -15.95
CA ASN A 12 -12.60 6.97 -15.76
C ASN A 12 -12.27 8.03 -14.70
N LEU A 13 -11.35 7.76 -13.76
CA LEU A 13 -10.95 8.76 -12.76
C LEU A 13 -10.23 9.94 -13.41
N ASN A 14 -9.68 9.79 -14.62
CA ASN A 14 -9.06 10.90 -15.35
C ASN A 14 -10.02 12.07 -15.63
N ALA A 15 -11.34 11.85 -15.60
CA ALA A 15 -12.32 12.93 -15.70
C ALA A 15 -12.20 13.95 -14.54
N LEU A 16 -11.73 13.52 -13.36
CA LEU A 16 -11.57 14.38 -12.19
C LEU A 16 -10.46 15.44 -12.34
N VAL A 17 -9.56 15.29 -13.33
CA VAL A 17 -8.62 16.39 -13.66
C VAL A 17 -9.39 17.64 -14.04
N LEU A 18 -10.46 17.49 -14.81
CA LEU A 18 -11.30 18.60 -15.25
C LEU A 18 -12.42 18.91 -14.24
N LEU A 19 -13.03 17.87 -13.68
CA LEU A 19 -14.22 18.03 -12.82
C LEU A 19 -13.88 18.50 -11.40
N ALA A 20 -12.70 18.12 -10.87
CA ALA A 20 -12.29 18.41 -9.49
C ALA A 20 -10.98 19.22 -9.41
N GLY A 21 -10.36 19.55 -10.56
CA GLY A 21 -9.09 20.28 -10.60
C GLY A 21 -7.89 19.50 -10.10
N LEU A 22 -8.04 18.19 -9.88
CA LEU A 22 -6.99 17.34 -9.32
C LEU A 22 -5.88 17.08 -10.34
N SER A 23 -4.63 17.17 -9.90
CA SER A 23 -3.50 16.72 -10.71
C SER A 23 -3.52 15.20 -10.88
N TRP A 24 -2.85 14.70 -11.91
CA TRP A 24 -2.80 13.25 -12.16
C TRP A 24 -2.17 12.45 -11.01
N ARG A 25 -1.26 13.07 -10.22
CA ARG A 25 -0.65 12.45 -9.04
C ARG A 25 -1.60 12.39 -7.85
N GLU A 26 -2.40 13.43 -7.65
CA GLU A 26 -3.45 13.45 -6.63
C GLU A 26 -4.51 12.40 -6.95
N LEU A 27 -4.85 12.25 -8.23
CA LEU A 27 -5.70 11.16 -8.70
C LEU A 27 -5.08 9.78 -8.49
N ASP A 28 -3.76 9.62 -8.59
CA ASP A 28 -3.12 8.34 -8.28
C ASP A 28 -3.29 7.94 -6.81
N VAL A 29 -3.35 8.90 -5.87
CA VAL A 29 -3.69 8.61 -4.47
C VAL A 29 -5.12 8.06 -4.38
N LEU A 30 -6.10 8.75 -4.96
CA LEU A 30 -7.49 8.27 -4.97
C LEU A 30 -7.62 6.91 -5.65
N ARG A 31 -6.89 6.69 -6.75
CA ARG A 31 -6.84 5.42 -7.48
C ARG A 31 -6.21 4.30 -6.66
N THR A 32 -5.25 4.63 -5.81
CA THR A 32 -4.63 3.70 -4.85
C THR A 32 -5.66 3.22 -3.82
N TYR A 33 -6.46 4.12 -3.26
CA TYR A 33 -7.58 3.74 -2.39
C TYR A 33 -8.68 2.97 -3.11
N VAL A 34 -9.01 3.36 -4.35
CA VAL A 34 -10.05 2.68 -5.16
C VAL A 34 -9.70 1.22 -5.40
N THR A 35 -8.48 0.96 -5.85
CA THR A 35 -8.02 -0.40 -6.16
C THR A 35 -7.88 -1.23 -4.88
N TYR A 36 -7.39 -0.63 -3.80
CA TYR A 36 -7.36 -1.27 -2.49
C TYR A 36 -8.76 -1.64 -1.99
N ALA A 37 -9.73 -0.72 -2.07
CA ALA A 37 -11.11 -0.95 -1.66
C ALA A 37 -11.75 -2.13 -2.42
N PHE A 38 -11.45 -2.24 -3.71
CA PHE A 38 -11.90 -3.38 -4.52
C PHE A 38 -11.25 -4.70 -4.05
N GLN A 39 -9.93 -4.74 -3.88
CA GLN A 39 -9.20 -5.92 -3.44
C GLN A 39 -9.55 -6.36 -2.01
N LEU A 40 -9.93 -5.41 -1.17
CA LEU A 40 -10.42 -5.66 0.18
C LEU A 40 -11.83 -6.29 0.17
N GLY A 41 -12.54 -6.26 -0.97
CA GLY A 41 -13.90 -6.78 -1.11
C GLY A 41 -14.97 -5.82 -0.57
N VAL A 42 -14.62 -4.54 -0.39
CA VAL A 42 -15.48 -3.55 0.28
C VAL A 42 -16.17 -2.66 -0.73
N VAL A 43 -16.08 -2.96 -2.01
CA VAL A 43 -16.97 -2.41 -3.02
C VAL A 43 -17.36 -3.54 -3.96
N PRO A 44 -18.59 -3.54 -4.49
CA PRO A 44 -19.09 -4.68 -5.25
C PRO A 44 -18.43 -4.84 -6.63
N SER A 45 -17.78 -3.79 -7.14
CA SER A 45 -17.03 -3.85 -8.40
C SER A 45 -15.94 -2.80 -8.49
N ARG A 46 -14.95 -3.01 -9.38
CA ARG A 46 -13.88 -2.05 -9.70
C ARG A 46 -14.39 -0.67 -10.12
N LEU A 47 -15.61 -0.59 -10.66
CA LEU A 47 -16.20 0.65 -11.16
C LEU A 47 -17.04 1.41 -10.12
N SER A 48 -17.44 0.76 -9.03
CA SER A 48 -18.38 1.35 -8.07
C SER A 48 -17.87 2.67 -7.49
N LEU A 49 -16.63 2.68 -7.01
CA LEU A 49 -16.03 3.86 -6.39
C LEU A 49 -15.57 4.92 -7.42
N PRO A 50 -14.94 4.56 -8.56
CA PRO A 50 -14.69 5.51 -9.65
C PRO A 50 -15.93 6.25 -10.13
N THR A 51 -17.03 5.53 -10.35
CA THR A 51 -18.29 6.13 -10.81
C THR A 51 -18.83 7.11 -9.78
N ALA A 52 -18.83 6.75 -8.49
CA ALA A 52 -19.25 7.65 -7.43
C ALA A 52 -18.35 8.90 -7.33
N LEU A 53 -17.03 8.76 -7.37
CA LEU A 53 -16.10 9.88 -7.29
C LEU A 53 -16.28 10.86 -8.46
N VAL A 54 -16.42 10.36 -9.69
CA VAL A 54 -16.66 11.20 -10.88
C VAL A 54 -18.00 11.94 -10.80
N LYS A 55 -19.03 11.31 -10.24
CA LYS A 55 -20.35 11.92 -10.04
C LYS A 55 -20.34 13.00 -8.94
N TYR A 56 -19.47 12.86 -7.95
CA TYR A 56 -19.34 13.79 -6.82
C TYR A 56 -17.92 14.37 -6.73
N PRO A 57 -17.49 15.22 -7.69
CA PRO A 57 -16.10 15.67 -7.79
C PRO A 57 -15.63 16.49 -6.58
N ARG A 58 -16.51 17.25 -5.93
CA ARG A 58 -16.17 17.98 -4.70
C ARG A 58 -15.87 17.03 -3.53
N ILE A 59 -16.54 15.87 -3.48
CA ILE A 59 -16.21 14.83 -2.48
C ILE A 59 -14.82 14.24 -2.80
N ALA A 60 -14.52 13.99 -4.08
CA ALA A 60 -13.20 13.50 -4.48
C ALA A 60 -12.06 14.47 -4.09
N SER A 61 -12.23 15.78 -4.32
CA SER A 61 -11.23 16.77 -3.88
C SER A 61 -11.12 16.82 -2.36
N THR A 62 -12.25 16.79 -1.64
CA THR A 62 -12.27 16.85 -0.17
C THR A 62 -11.58 15.62 0.45
N LEU A 63 -11.74 14.44 -0.15
CA LEU A 63 -11.00 13.24 0.27
C LEU A 63 -9.49 13.41 0.08
N PHE A 64 -9.06 14.04 -1.00
CA PHE A 64 -7.64 14.37 -1.18
C PHE A 64 -7.17 15.45 -0.20
N GLU A 65 -7.99 16.46 0.10
CA GLU A 65 -7.70 17.48 1.13
C GLU A 65 -7.46 16.84 2.51
N ILE A 66 -8.29 15.85 2.90
CA ILE A 66 -8.07 15.07 4.14
C ILE A 66 -6.73 14.32 4.08
N PHE A 67 -6.42 13.68 2.95
CA PHE A 67 -5.15 12.97 2.78
C PHE A 67 -3.95 13.91 2.95
N THR A 68 -4.01 15.08 2.34
CA THR A 68 -2.97 16.10 2.47
C THR A 68 -2.84 16.58 3.91
N ALA A 69 -3.95 16.92 4.58
CA ALA A 69 -3.93 17.31 6.00
C ALA A 69 -3.28 16.26 6.89
N LYS A 70 -3.53 14.96 6.63
CA LYS A 70 -2.92 13.86 7.39
C LYS A 70 -1.41 13.73 7.17
N PHE A 71 -0.92 13.91 5.95
CA PHE A 71 0.42 13.40 5.59
C PHE A 71 1.39 14.42 5.00
N GLU A 72 0.95 15.63 4.66
CA GLU A 72 1.83 16.65 4.09
C GLU A 72 2.92 17.03 5.09
N THR A 73 4.19 16.94 4.69
CA THR A 73 5.33 17.13 5.59
C THR A 73 5.80 18.58 5.67
N GLU A 74 5.41 19.43 4.72
CA GLU A 74 5.73 20.85 4.75
C GLU A 74 4.97 21.54 5.89
N GLY A 75 5.64 22.47 6.59
CA GLY A 75 5.02 23.27 7.65
C GLY A 75 5.07 22.70 9.07
N ALA A 76 5.72 21.55 9.30
CA ALA A 76 6.04 21.00 10.63
C ALA A 76 4.87 20.96 11.65
N ALA A 77 3.65 20.72 11.18
CA ALA A 77 2.47 20.58 12.03
C ALA A 77 2.56 19.33 12.93
N THR A 78 2.21 19.47 14.20
CA THR A 78 2.14 18.35 15.15
C THR A 78 0.98 17.42 14.79
N ILE A 79 0.96 16.21 15.37
CA ILE A 79 -0.17 15.29 15.19
C ILE A 79 -1.48 15.89 15.72
N GLU A 80 -1.43 16.71 16.77
CA GLU A 80 -2.60 17.41 17.32
C GLU A 80 -3.15 18.44 16.34
N ASP A 81 -2.30 19.30 15.78
CA ASP A 81 -2.70 20.30 14.76
C ASP A 81 -3.35 19.63 13.54
N ARG A 82 -2.75 18.53 13.08
CA ARG A 82 -3.29 17.74 11.96
C ARG A 82 -4.63 17.12 12.29
N THR A 83 -4.81 16.66 13.53
CA THR A 83 -6.06 16.05 13.97
C THR A 83 -7.18 17.07 13.88
N THR A 84 -6.97 18.29 14.40
CA THR A 84 -7.95 19.38 14.29
C THR A 84 -8.28 19.73 12.83
N LEU A 85 -7.25 19.89 11.98
CA LEU A 85 -7.46 20.18 10.57
C LEU A 85 -8.24 19.07 9.84
N VAL A 86 -7.94 17.81 10.15
CA VAL A 86 -8.64 16.65 9.59
C VAL A 86 -10.10 16.62 10.04
N GLU A 87 -10.40 16.89 11.31
CA GLU A 87 -11.76 16.95 11.84
C GLU A 87 -12.61 18.05 11.17
N ASP A 88 -12.02 19.21 10.91
CA ASP A 88 -12.69 20.31 10.18
C ASP A 88 -13.05 19.89 8.75
N ILE A 89 -12.12 19.28 8.02
CA ILE A 89 -12.37 18.83 6.64
C ILE A 89 -13.33 17.63 6.63
N GLN A 90 -13.26 16.72 7.61
CA GLN A 90 -14.22 15.63 7.78
C GLN A 90 -15.65 16.14 8.03
N SER A 91 -15.79 17.26 8.75
CA SER A 91 -17.09 17.92 8.94
C SER A 91 -17.66 18.45 7.63
N LEU A 92 -16.81 19.04 6.78
CA LEU A 92 -17.20 19.43 5.41
C LEU A 92 -17.58 18.20 4.58
N LEU A 93 -16.79 17.13 4.62
CA LEU A 93 -17.08 15.88 3.93
C LEU A 93 -18.45 15.33 4.35
N ALA A 94 -18.76 15.31 5.64
CA ALA A 94 -20.05 14.86 6.16
C ALA A 94 -21.22 15.68 5.61
N GLN A 95 -21.07 17.00 5.47
CA GLN A 95 -22.07 17.86 4.82
C GLN A 95 -22.23 17.54 3.33
N LEU A 96 -21.13 17.36 2.60
CA LEU A 96 -21.19 16.99 1.18
C LEU A 96 -21.87 15.64 0.97
N MET A 97 -21.62 14.68 1.87
CA MET A 97 -22.24 13.36 1.82
C MET A 97 -23.76 13.39 1.94
N THR A 98 -24.38 14.43 2.53
CA THR A 98 -25.86 14.55 2.57
C THR A 98 -26.48 14.79 1.19
N THR A 99 -25.68 15.18 0.20
CA THR A 99 -26.12 15.37 -1.19
C THR A 99 -26.12 14.07 -2.01
N VAL A 100 -25.57 12.99 -1.45
CA VAL A 100 -25.46 11.70 -2.12
C VAL A 100 -26.76 10.92 -1.97
N THR A 101 -27.57 10.91 -3.03
CA THR A 101 -28.91 10.32 -3.00
C THR A 101 -28.93 8.81 -3.23
N LEU A 102 -27.96 8.27 -3.97
CA LEU A 102 -27.88 6.83 -4.22
C LEU A 102 -27.14 6.12 -3.09
N LEU A 103 -27.80 5.17 -2.44
CA LEU A 103 -27.24 4.39 -1.33
C LEU A 103 -25.95 3.64 -1.71
N ALA A 104 -25.83 3.18 -2.97
CA ALA A 104 -24.63 2.52 -3.45
C ALA A 104 -23.42 3.47 -3.48
N ASP A 105 -23.63 4.70 -3.96
CA ASP A 105 -22.59 5.75 -4.01
C ASP A 105 -22.20 6.16 -2.59
N ASP A 106 -23.19 6.41 -1.71
CA ASP A 106 -22.97 6.78 -0.31
C ASP A 106 -22.12 5.74 0.42
N ARG A 107 -22.47 4.46 0.29
CA ARG A 107 -21.71 3.35 0.89
C ARG A 107 -20.29 3.27 0.34
N ALA A 108 -20.11 3.42 -0.97
CA ALA A 108 -18.78 3.36 -1.58
C ALA A 108 -17.87 4.48 -1.07
N LEU A 109 -18.38 5.72 -1.04
CA LEU A 109 -17.65 6.90 -0.57
C LEU A 109 -17.33 6.83 0.93
N LYS A 110 -18.27 6.38 1.77
CA LYS A 110 -18.03 6.14 3.21
C LYS A 110 -16.93 5.11 3.45
N ARG A 111 -16.90 4.04 2.66
CA ARG A 111 -15.85 3.02 2.76
C ARG A 111 -14.49 3.58 2.37
N MET A 112 -14.41 4.41 1.33
CA MET A 112 -13.17 5.11 0.98
C MET A 112 -12.70 6.06 2.09
N ALA A 113 -13.61 6.83 2.68
CA ALA A 113 -13.29 7.69 3.81
C ALA A 113 -12.75 6.90 5.01
N ALA A 114 -13.34 5.74 5.34
CA ALA A 114 -12.85 4.87 6.39
C ALA A 114 -11.45 4.29 6.12
N LEU A 115 -11.13 3.96 4.85
CA LEU A 115 -9.79 3.51 4.47
C LEU A 115 -8.75 4.63 4.61
N LEU A 116 -9.12 5.85 4.21
CA LEU A 116 -8.27 7.03 4.37
C LEU A 116 -8.01 7.32 5.86
N ASP A 117 -9.05 7.23 6.68
CA ASP A 117 -8.95 7.44 8.12
C ASP A 117 -8.01 6.43 8.79
N ALA A 118 -8.15 5.14 8.45
CA ALA A 118 -7.31 4.05 8.95
C ALA A 118 -5.88 4.02 8.36
N THR A 119 -5.55 4.90 7.42
CA THR A 119 -4.17 5.01 6.89
C THR A 119 -3.30 5.73 7.91
N VAL A 120 -2.13 5.16 8.22
CA VAL A 120 -1.21 5.68 9.24
C VAL A 120 0.11 6.21 8.68
N ARG A 121 0.52 5.78 7.47
CA ARG A 121 1.73 6.26 6.77
C ARG A 121 1.56 6.20 5.26
N THR A 122 2.23 7.09 4.53
CA THR A 122 2.31 7.07 3.07
C THR A 122 3.60 7.71 2.55
N ASN A 123 4.15 7.18 1.46
CA ASN A 123 5.35 7.72 0.81
C ASN A 123 5.08 8.85 -0.21
N TYR A 124 3.82 9.26 -0.38
CA TYR A 124 3.45 10.21 -1.43
C TYR A 124 4.25 11.53 -1.35
N PHE A 125 4.32 12.14 -0.16
CA PHE A 125 5.02 13.41 0.06
C PHE A 125 6.54 13.24 0.07
N ARG A 126 7.06 12.15 0.67
CA ARG A 126 8.48 11.74 0.55
C ARG A 126 8.96 11.72 -0.90
N HIS A 127 8.10 11.34 -1.83
CA HIS A 127 8.42 11.25 -3.25
C HIS A 127 7.99 12.48 -4.08
N GLY A 128 7.92 13.66 -3.47
CA GLY A 128 7.67 14.93 -4.16
C GLY A 128 6.20 15.21 -4.48
N GLY A 129 5.27 14.41 -3.93
CA GLY A 129 3.83 14.62 -4.02
C GLY A 129 3.32 14.77 -5.46
N GLY A 130 2.83 15.97 -5.78
CA GLY A 130 2.31 16.33 -7.10
C GLY A 130 3.33 16.24 -8.25
N SER A 131 4.63 16.27 -7.94
CA SER A 131 5.73 16.13 -8.89
C SER A 131 6.68 15.00 -8.46
N PRO A 132 6.50 13.76 -8.98
CA PRO A 132 7.18 12.59 -8.43
C PRO A 132 8.70 12.64 -8.67
N THR A 133 9.47 12.56 -7.59
CA THR A 133 10.96 12.56 -7.61
C THR A 133 11.56 11.16 -7.59
N LYS A 134 10.83 10.16 -7.08
CA LYS A 134 11.25 8.74 -7.07
C LYS A 134 10.42 7.91 -8.04
N ARG A 135 11.08 6.94 -8.68
CA ARG A 135 10.48 5.94 -9.58
C ARG A 135 11.06 4.56 -9.28
N SER A 136 10.26 3.52 -9.47
CA SER A 136 10.68 2.12 -9.41
C SER A 136 9.84 1.32 -10.40
N GLY A 137 10.41 0.28 -11.03
CA GLY A 137 9.72 -0.45 -12.10
C GLY A 137 9.31 0.45 -13.28
N GLY A 138 10.05 1.54 -13.50
CA GLY A 138 9.85 2.51 -14.59
C GLY A 138 8.84 3.64 -14.31
N VAL A 139 8.09 3.61 -13.21
CA VAL A 139 6.97 4.53 -12.95
C VAL A 139 6.96 5.02 -11.50
N PRO A 140 6.22 6.11 -11.19
CA PRO A 140 5.95 6.48 -9.81
C PRO A 140 5.04 5.46 -9.14
N TYR A 141 5.11 5.40 -7.81
CA TYR A 141 4.30 4.50 -6.99
C TYR A 141 3.85 5.20 -5.71
N VAL A 142 2.81 4.66 -5.10
CA VAL A 142 2.24 5.13 -3.83
C VAL A 142 2.12 3.93 -2.90
N SER A 143 2.59 4.10 -1.68
CA SER A 143 2.44 3.16 -0.57
C SER A 143 1.47 3.73 0.45
N LEU A 144 0.59 2.89 0.96
CA LEU A 144 -0.29 3.17 2.09
C LEU A 144 -0.05 2.09 3.15
N LYS A 145 0.25 2.49 4.39
CA LYS A 145 0.22 1.61 5.56
C LYS A 145 -1.11 1.81 6.26
N ILE A 146 -1.91 0.76 6.38
CA ILE A 146 -3.26 0.80 6.93
C ILE A 146 -3.30 0.03 8.24
N ALA A 147 -3.81 0.67 9.30
CA ALA A 147 -4.11 0.03 10.57
C ALA A 147 -5.38 -0.83 10.43
N ALA A 148 -5.19 -2.12 10.15
CA ALA A 148 -6.29 -3.03 9.81
C ALA A 148 -7.33 -3.19 10.95
N ARG A 149 -6.90 -2.98 12.21
CA ARG A 149 -7.78 -3.05 13.39
C ARG A 149 -8.81 -1.91 13.47
N GLU A 150 -8.52 -0.77 12.83
CA GLU A 150 -9.44 0.38 12.81
C GLU A 150 -10.59 0.20 11.81
N LEU A 151 -10.48 -0.78 10.89
CA LEU A 151 -11.50 -1.09 9.89
C LEU A 151 -12.65 -1.94 10.47
N ARG A 152 -13.49 -1.32 11.31
CA ARG A 152 -14.57 -1.98 12.08
C ARG A 152 -15.61 -2.72 11.24
N ASP A 153 -15.92 -2.20 10.05
CA ASP A 153 -16.97 -2.74 9.16
C ASP A 153 -16.45 -3.77 8.14
N MET A 154 -15.18 -4.15 8.25
CA MET A 154 -14.54 -5.10 7.33
C MET A 154 -14.45 -6.48 7.99
N PRO A 155 -14.43 -7.59 7.22
CA PRO A 155 -14.28 -8.93 7.77
C PRO A 155 -13.07 -8.94 8.71
N ARG A 156 -13.29 -9.28 9.99
CA ARG A 156 -12.27 -9.26 11.04
C ARG A 156 -11.12 -10.19 10.69
N ALA A 157 -10.15 -9.68 9.95
CA ALA A 157 -8.85 -10.31 9.83
C ALA A 157 -8.09 -10.01 11.14
N ARG A 158 -7.38 -10.99 11.70
CA ARG A 158 -6.49 -10.78 12.85
C ARG A 158 -5.20 -10.05 12.43
N LEU A 159 -5.34 -9.08 11.53
CA LEU A 159 -4.25 -8.29 10.99
C LEU A 159 -4.04 -7.05 11.86
N LEU A 160 -2.78 -6.69 12.04
CA LEU A 160 -2.35 -5.45 12.66
C LEU A 160 -2.24 -4.37 11.59
N TYR A 161 -1.48 -4.65 10.52
CA TYR A 161 -1.28 -3.73 9.40
C TYR A 161 -1.44 -4.42 8.05
N GLU A 162 -1.84 -3.63 7.07
CA GLU A 162 -1.67 -3.93 5.66
C GLU A 162 -0.84 -2.82 5.01
N VAL A 163 0.18 -3.19 4.24
CA VAL A 163 0.89 -2.25 3.37
C VAL A 163 0.44 -2.50 1.95
N TRP A 164 -0.24 -1.52 1.36
CA TRP A 164 -0.70 -1.54 -0.02
C TRP A 164 0.21 -0.67 -0.87
N VAL A 165 0.81 -1.24 -1.91
CA VAL A 165 1.70 -0.55 -2.83
C VAL A 165 1.11 -0.61 -4.23
N ARG A 166 1.02 0.55 -4.88
CA ARG A 166 0.45 0.66 -6.22
C ARG A 166 1.29 1.55 -7.12
N SER A 167 1.44 1.12 -8.36
CA SER A 167 1.81 1.97 -9.49
C SER A 167 0.82 1.81 -10.65
N SER A 168 1.06 2.47 -11.77
CA SER A 168 0.34 2.20 -13.02
C SER A 168 0.66 0.81 -13.61
N ARG A 169 1.62 0.08 -13.04
CA ARG A 169 2.15 -1.20 -13.56
C ARG A 169 2.05 -2.36 -12.59
N MET A 170 1.78 -2.12 -11.30
CA MET A 170 1.70 -3.15 -10.27
C MET A 170 0.71 -2.77 -9.17
N GLU A 171 0.03 -3.79 -8.65
CA GLU A 171 -0.68 -3.75 -7.37
C GLU A 171 -0.07 -4.80 -6.45
N GLY A 172 0.22 -4.44 -5.21
CA GLY A 172 0.90 -5.29 -4.24
C GLY A 172 0.42 -5.04 -2.82
N VAL A 173 0.43 -6.10 -2.02
CA VAL A 173 0.01 -6.06 -0.62
C VAL A 173 0.96 -6.85 0.27
N HIS A 174 1.13 -6.39 1.50
CA HIS A 174 1.70 -7.17 2.58
C HIS A 174 0.79 -7.11 3.81
N LEU A 175 0.33 -8.27 4.26
CA LEU A 175 -0.57 -8.47 5.38
C LEU A 175 0.24 -8.92 6.59
N ARG A 176 0.10 -8.24 7.72
CA ARG A 176 0.88 -8.55 8.93
C ARG A 176 -0.01 -8.62 10.17
N GLY A 177 0.09 -9.71 10.95
CA GLY A 177 -0.73 -9.93 12.15
C GLY A 177 -0.16 -9.42 13.49
N ALA A 178 1.15 -9.13 13.55
CA ALA A 178 1.86 -8.68 14.76
C ALA A 178 3.06 -7.81 14.38
N ASP A 179 3.67 -7.16 15.37
CA ASP A 179 4.84 -6.28 15.17
C ASP A 179 6.02 -7.04 14.56
N VAL A 180 6.27 -8.26 15.05
CA VAL A 180 7.32 -9.16 14.56
C VAL A 180 6.68 -10.35 13.84
N ALA A 181 6.74 -10.33 12.51
CA ALA A 181 6.21 -11.41 11.68
C ALA A 181 7.02 -11.55 10.38
N ARG A 182 7.08 -12.78 9.85
CA ARG A 182 7.78 -13.12 8.61
C ARG A 182 6.84 -13.80 7.63
N GLY A 183 7.05 -13.52 6.35
CA GLY A 183 6.09 -13.91 5.32
C GLY A 183 6.68 -13.89 3.93
N GLY A 184 6.39 -14.94 3.17
CA GLY A 184 6.75 -14.97 1.75
C GLY A 184 5.95 -13.98 0.92
N ILE A 185 6.55 -13.45 -0.14
CA ILE A 185 5.86 -12.60 -1.14
C ILE A 185 5.53 -13.42 -2.37
N ARG A 186 4.25 -13.55 -2.73
CA ARG A 186 3.80 -14.34 -3.87
C ARG A 186 3.57 -13.49 -5.12
N TYR A 187 4.06 -13.94 -6.27
CA TYR A 187 3.60 -13.41 -7.55
C TYR A 187 2.30 -14.13 -7.94
N SER A 188 1.23 -13.36 -8.16
CA SER A 188 -0.11 -13.88 -8.46
C SER A 188 -0.51 -13.59 -9.91
N ASP A 189 -1.25 -14.52 -10.50
CA ASP A 189 -1.91 -14.41 -11.80
C ASP A 189 -3.39 -14.02 -11.67
N ARG A 190 -3.83 -13.60 -10.47
CA ARG A 190 -5.22 -13.31 -10.12
C ARG A 190 -5.45 -11.81 -9.88
N PRO A 191 -5.41 -10.97 -10.93
CA PRO A 191 -5.49 -9.52 -10.76
C PRO A 191 -6.76 -9.06 -10.04
N ASP A 192 -7.87 -9.81 -10.11
CA ASP A 192 -9.16 -9.43 -9.51
C ASP A 192 -9.35 -9.82 -8.04
N ASP A 193 -8.55 -10.75 -7.50
CA ASP A 193 -8.72 -11.20 -6.11
C ASP A 193 -7.44 -11.69 -5.43
N PHE A 194 -6.26 -11.28 -5.90
CA PHE A 194 -4.98 -11.70 -5.32
C PHE A 194 -4.90 -11.37 -3.83
N ARG A 195 -5.47 -10.25 -3.34
CA ARG A 195 -5.46 -9.97 -1.90
C ARG A 195 -6.20 -11.06 -1.11
N THR A 196 -7.33 -11.56 -1.64
CA THR A 196 -8.08 -12.67 -1.03
C THR A 196 -7.26 -13.96 -1.03
N GLU A 197 -6.53 -14.24 -2.12
CA GLU A 197 -5.55 -15.34 -2.16
C GLU A 197 -4.50 -15.19 -1.06
N ILE A 198 -3.86 -14.02 -0.94
CA ILE A 198 -2.82 -13.75 0.06
C ILE A 198 -3.39 -13.87 1.49
N LEU A 199 -4.58 -13.33 1.75
CA LEU A 199 -5.26 -13.46 3.03
C LEU A 199 -5.54 -14.93 3.39
N GLY A 200 -5.96 -15.74 2.43
CA GLY A 200 -6.14 -17.18 2.60
C GLY A 200 -4.84 -17.88 3.01
N LEU A 201 -3.71 -17.47 2.45
CA LEU A 201 -2.38 -17.99 2.81
C LEU A 201 -1.96 -17.58 4.22
N VAL A 202 -2.20 -16.33 4.64
CA VAL A 202 -1.96 -15.88 6.03
C VAL A 202 -2.79 -16.72 7.00
N ASN A 203 -4.09 -16.83 6.77
CA ASN A 203 -5.00 -17.57 7.65
C ASN A 203 -4.59 -19.05 7.78
N THR A 204 -4.20 -19.67 6.66
CA THR A 204 -3.70 -21.05 6.67
C THR A 204 -2.42 -21.20 7.49
N GLN A 205 -1.49 -20.25 7.40
CA GLN A 205 -0.27 -20.25 8.21
C GLN A 205 -0.57 -20.02 9.70
N MET A 206 -1.51 -19.13 10.03
CA MET A 206 -1.91 -18.88 11.41
C MET A 206 -2.50 -20.12 12.06
N VAL A 207 -3.31 -20.92 11.33
CA VAL A 207 -3.82 -22.20 11.83
C VAL A 207 -2.67 -23.20 12.04
N LYS A 208 -1.71 -23.28 11.11
CA LYS A 208 -0.58 -24.21 11.21
C LYS A 208 0.41 -23.87 12.33
N ASN A 209 0.66 -22.58 12.55
CA ASN A 209 1.68 -22.08 13.49
C ASN A 209 1.11 -21.65 14.84
N ALA A 210 -0.18 -21.91 15.11
CA ALA A 210 -0.90 -21.45 16.30
C ALA A 210 -0.22 -21.83 17.63
N VAL A 211 0.62 -22.86 17.63
CA VAL A 211 1.35 -23.36 18.82
C VAL A 211 2.69 -22.66 19.05
N ILE A 212 3.29 -22.00 18.04
CA ILE A 212 4.69 -21.51 18.10
C ILE A 212 4.79 -19.99 17.89
N ILE A 213 4.23 -19.43 16.82
CA ILE A 213 4.17 -17.97 16.59
C ILE A 213 2.78 -17.66 16.02
N PRO A 214 1.85 -17.12 16.82
CA PRO A 214 0.43 -17.05 16.46
C PRO A 214 0.09 -15.99 15.41
N ALA A 215 1.04 -15.12 15.04
CA ALA A 215 0.83 -14.04 14.07
C ALA A 215 1.85 -14.14 12.93
N GLY A 216 1.37 -14.48 11.73
CA GLY A 216 2.18 -14.54 10.51
C GLY A 216 2.11 -13.24 9.71
N SER A 217 2.94 -13.18 8.66
CA SER A 217 2.74 -12.22 7.57
C SER A 217 2.74 -12.92 6.22
N LYS A 218 2.20 -12.25 5.22
CA LYS A 218 2.28 -12.68 3.82
C LYS A 218 2.12 -11.49 2.92
N GLY A 219 2.88 -11.45 1.83
CA GLY A 219 2.59 -10.51 0.77
C GLY A 219 2.33 -11.18 -0.55
N GLY A 220 1.93 -10.37 -1.50
CA GLY A 220 1.87 -10.74 -2.90
C GLY A 220 1.57 -9.56 -3.80
N PHE A 221 1.75 -9.76 -5.09
CA PHE A 221 1.56 -8.72 -6.08
C PHE A 221 1.15 -9.31 -7.43
N VAL A 222 0.62 -8.43 -8.27
CA VAL A 222 0.26 -8.68 -9.66
C VAL A 222 0.87 -7.60 -10.54
N THR A 223 1.26 -7.97 -11.77
CA THR A 223 1.64 -7.00 -12.80
C THR A 223 0.40 -6.58 -13.57
N LEU A 224 0.25 -5.29 -13.84
CA LEU A 224 -0.88 -4.74 -14.59
C LEU A 224 -0.62 -4.64 -16.10
N ARG A 225 0.63 -4.89 -16.52
CA ARG A 225 0.98 -5.00 -17.94
C ARG A 225 0.96 -6.46 -18.35
N SER A 226 0.46 -6.69 -19.56
CA SER A 226 0.63 -7.94 -20.29
C SER A 226 1.69 -7.69 -21.36
N LEU A 227 2.76 -8.48 -21.35
CA LEU A 227 3.82 -8.47 -22.34
C LEU A 227 3.79 -9.80 -23.09
N ASP A 228 4.28 -9.80 -24.33
CA ASP A 228 4.10 -10.94 -25.25
C ASP A 228 5.10 -12.08 -24.96
N GLY A 229 6.26 -11.76 -24.38
CA GLY A 229 7.33 -12.72 -24.09
C GLY A 229 7.34 -13.25 -22.65
N PRO A 230 7.53 -14.56 -22.41
CA PRO A 230 7.72 -15.10 -21.06
C PRO A 230 8.92 -14.51 -20.31
N GLU A 231 10.01 -14.21 -21.02
CA GLU A 231 11.20 -13.54 -20.46
C GLU A 231 10.89 -12.10 -20.06
N GLU A 232 10.24 -11.34 -20.95
CA GLU A 232 9.81 -9.96 -20.67
C GLU A 232 8.84 -9.89 -19.49
N MET A 233 7.93 -10.87 -19.36
CA MET A 233 7.04 -10.99 -18.21
C MET A 233 7.78 -11.35 -16.92
N ALA A 234 8.82 -12.18 -16.99
CA ALA A 234 9.66 -12.51 -15.83
C ALA A 234 10.45 -11.28 -15.36
N ASP A 235 10.97 -10.48 -16.30
CA ASP A 235 11.65 -9.22 -16.00
C ASP A 235 10.68 -8.18 -15.42
N GLU A 236 9.48 -8.03 -15.98
CA GLU A 236 8.46 -7.16 -15.40
C GLU A 236 8.11 -7.60 -13.98
N ALA A 237 7.90 -8.90 -13.74
CA ALA A 237 7.61 -9.41 -12.40
C ALA A 237 8.75 -9.11 -11.41
N ARG A 238 10.01 -9.26 -11.84
CA ARG A 238 11.19 -8.94 -11.01
C ARG A 238 11.27 -7.44 -10.69
N GLU A 239 11.09 -6.58 -11.68
CA GLU A 239 11.12 -5.11 -11.49
C GLU A 239 9.98 -4.63 -10.59
N GLN A 240 8.78 -5.19 -10.77
CA GLN A 240 7.62 -4.84 -9.95
C GLN A 240 7.72 -5.43 -8.53
N TYR A 241 8.36 -6.59 -8.35
CA TYR A 241 8.72 -7.09 -7.03
C TYR A 241 9.60 -6.10 -6.28
N MET A 242 10.64 -5.56 -6.92
CA MET A 242 11.51 -4.54 -6.31
C MET A 242 10.71 -3.28 -5.91
N THR A 243 9.75 -2.85 -6.75
CA THR A 243 8.85 -1.74 -6.40
C THR A 243 8.01 -2.03 -5.15
N LEU A 244 7.52 -3.26 -4.97
CA LEU A 244 6.81 -3.64 -3.76
C LEU A 244 7.75 -3.58 -2.54
N ILE A 245 8.96 -4.13 -2.63
CA ILE A 245 9.93 -4.09 -1.52
C ILE A 245 10.26 -2.65 -1.13
N ARG A 246 10.62 -1.79 -2.09
CA ARG A 246 10.88 -0.36 -1.87
C ARG A 246 9.68 0.33 -1.24
N GLY A 247 8.48 0.07 -1.77
CA GLY A 247 7.25 0.65 -1.24
C GLY A 247 6.94 0.25 0.19
N MET A 248 7.31 -0.96 0.62
CA MET A 248 7.18 -1.37 2.03
C MET A 248 8.24 -0.71 2.91
N LEU A 249 9.50 -0.67 2.47
CA LEU A 249 10.59 -0.02 3.21
C LEU A 249 10.39 1.48 3.35
N ASP A 250 9.78 2.16 2.38
CA ASP A 250 9.48 3.60 2.46
C ASP A 250 8.62 4.00 3.67
N VAL A 251 7.80 3.07 4.17
CA VAL A 251 6.85 3.29 5.27
C VAL A 251 7.19 2.47 6.53
N THR A 252 8.36 1.85 6.56
CA THR A 252 8.88 1.07 7.70
C THR A 252 9.95 1.88 8.40
N ASP A 253 10.01 1.83 9.73
CA ASP A 253 11.11 2.46 10.48
C ASP A 253 12.41 1.66 10.28
N ASN A 254 13.56 2.29 10.45
CA ASN A 254 14.85 1.62 10.53
C ASN A 254 15.36 1.60 11.98
N LEU A 255 16.49 0.92 12.23
CA LEU A 255 17.20 1.01 13.50
C LEU A 255 18.60 1.57 13.26
N ASP A 256 19.05 2.45 14.16
CA ASP A 256 20.45 2.88 14.21
C ASP A 256 21.32 1.80 14.87
N ILE A 257 22.64 1.96 14.80
CA ILE A 257 23.65 1.05 15.35
C ILE A 257 23.47 0.87 16.87
N ASP A 258 22.96 1.88 17.58
CA ASP A 258 22.67 1.82 19.01
C ASP A 258 21.30 1.20 19.35
N GLY A 259 20.53 0.79 18.33
CA GLY A 259 19.20 0.21 18.46
C GLY A 259 18.07 1.23 18.59
N SER A 260 18.36 2.54 18.46
CA SER A 260 17.32 3.57 18.42
C SER A 260 16.48 3.47 17.14
N ILE A 261 15.19 3.79 17.27
CA ILE A 261 14.26 3.78 16.13
C ILE A 261 14.50 5.01 15.27
N LEU A 262 14.66 4.78 13.97
CA LEU A 262 14.79 5.81 12.95
C LEU A 262 13.53 5.83 12.08
N PRO A 263 12.59 6.76 12.30
CA PRO A 263 11.43 6.91 11.42
C PRO A 263 11.85 7.25 9.99
N PRO A 264 11.10 6.80 8.97
CA PRO A 264 11.44 7.10 7.59
C PRO A 264 11.34 8.60 7.32
N GLU A 265 12.40 9.17 6.74
CA GLU A 265 12.46 10.59 6.40
C GLU A 265 11.30 10.99 5.47
N GLY A 266 10.70 12.16 5.74
CA GLY A 266 9.63 12.70 4.90
C GLY A 266 8.30 11.93 5.02
N ILE A 267 8.09 11.22 6.13
CA ILE A 267 6.84 10.49 6.43
C ILE A 267 6.26 10.98 7.77
N VAL A 268 4.98 11.33 7.76
CA VAL A 268 4.21 11.53 9.00
C VAL A 268 3.75 10.15 9.51
N CYS A 269 4.13 9.80 10.74
CA CYS A 269 3.77 8.54 11.37
C CYS A 269 2.65 8.76 12.40
N TRP A 270 1.45 8.25 12.08
CA TRP A 270 0.28 8.29 12.98
C TRP A 270 0.20 7.10 13.95
N ASP A 271 1.05 6.11 13.75
CA ASP A 271 1.23 4.92 14.57
C ASP A 271 2.53 4.98 15.36
N GLY A 272 2.71 4.01 16.26
CA GLY A 272 3.95 3.86 17.02
C GLY A 272 5.12 3.33 16.18
N PRO A 273 6.28 3.13 16.80
CA PRO A 273 7.45 2.52 16.18
C PRO A 273 7.14 1.16 15.55
N ASP A 274 7.68 0.95 14.36
CA ASP A 274 7.53 -0.26 13.56
C ASP A 274 8.76 -0.53 12.67
N PRO A 275 9.89 -0.95 13.26
CA PRO A 275 11.14 -1.16 12.54
C PRO A 275 11.27 -2.54 11.88
N TYR A 276 10.30 -3.44 12.09
CA TYR A 276 10.46 -4.85 11.74
C TYR A 276 9.72 -5.20 10.43
N LEU A 277 10.50 -5.48 9.39
CA LEU A 277 10.02 -6.02 8.11
C LEU A 277 10.96 -7.13 7.64
N VAL A 278 10.43 -8.34 7.45
CA VAL A 278 11.17 -9.48 6.90
C VAL A 278 10.35 -10.12 5.80
N VAL A 279 10.98 -10.36 4.66
CA VAL A 279 10.38 -11.06 3.54
C VAL A 279 11.00 -12.44 3.37
N ALA A 280 10.27 -13.35 2.75
CA ALA A 280 10.79 -14.66 2.39
C ALA A 280 10.43 -15.01 0.94
N ALA A 281 11.11 -16.02 0.42
CA ALA A 281 10.78 -16.59 -0.88
C ALA A 281 9.39 -17.26 -0.86
N ASP A 282 8.62 -17.13 -1.95
CA ASP A 282 7.37 -17.86 -2.17
C ASP A 282 7.23 -18.33 -3.64
N LYS A 283 6.08 -18.90 -3.99
CA LYS A 283 5.73 -19.25 -5.36
C LYS A 283 5.84 -18.01 -6.26
N GLY A 284 6.58 -18.16 -7.35
CA GLY A 284 6.83 -17.10 -8.33
C GLY A 284 7.94 -16.11 -7.94
N THR A 285 8.51 -16.21 -6.73
CA THR A 285 9.58 -15.33 -6.23
C THR A 285 10.73 -16.11 -5.59
N ALA A 286 10.80 -17.43 -5.85
CA ALA A 286 11.75 -18.35 -5.21
C ALA A 286 13.23 -17.92 -5.34
N LYS A 287 13.56 -17.15 -6.39
CA LYS A 287 14.92 -16.66 -6.67
C LYS A 287 15.10 -15.17 -6.35
N TYR A 288 14.13 -14.54 -5.69
CA TYR A 288 14.12 -13.09 -5.48
C TYR A 288 14.68 -12.67 -4.12
N SER A 289 15.14 -13.59 -3.27
CA SER A 289 15.73 -13.22 -1.97
C SER A 289 16.95 -12.32 -2.13
N ASP A 290 17.86 -12.63 -3.07
CA ASP A 290 19.01 -11.75 -3.35
C ASP A 290 18.57 -10.36 -3.86
N VAL A 291 17.47 -10.31 -4.63
CA VAL A 291 16.88 -9.04 -5.12
C VAL A 291 16.32 -8.23 -3.95
N ALA A 292 15.65 -8.86 -3.00
CA ALA A 292 15.14 -8.19 -1.81
C ALA A 292 16.24 -7.68 -0.89
N ASN A 293 17.31 -8.46 -0.68
CA ASN A 293 18.46 -8.04 0.12
C ASN A 293 19.20 -6.87 -0.53
N ALA A 294 19.38 -6.88 -1.86
CA ALA A 294 19.96 -5.76 -2.57
C ALA A 294 19.13 -4.47 -2.41
N VAL A 295 17.79 -4.58 -2.43
CA VAL A 295 16.92 -3.44 -2.14
C VAL A 295 17.03 -3.00 -0.66
N ALA A 296 17.13 -3.92 0.29
CA ALA A 296 17.31 -3.57 1.69
C ALA A 296 18.64 -2.84 1.95
N GLU A 297 19.69 -3.21 1.23
CA GLU A 297 20.99 -2.52 1.25
C GLU A 297 20.88 -1.08 0.71
N GLU A 298 20.10 -0.82 -0.36
CA GLU A 298 19.81 0.54 -0.83
C GLU A 298 19.19 1.45 0.24
N TYR A 299 18.53 0.86 1.24
CA TYR A 299 17.86 1.55 2.35
C TYR A 299 18.69 1.53 3.64
N GLU A 300 19.89 0.94 3.62
CA GLU A 300 20.72 0.69 4.81
C GLU A 300 19.89 0.03 5.93
N PHE A 301 18.98 -0.88 5.55
CA PHE A 301 18.02 -1.44 6.48
C PHE A 301 18.73 -2.36 7.49
N TRP A 302 18.46 -2.17 8.78
CA TRP A 302 19.23 -2.74 9.89
C TRP A 302 19.36 -4.27 9.89
N LEU A 303 18.41 -4.97 9.25
CA LEU A 303 18.46 -6.42 9.12
C LEU A 303 19.49 -6.91 8.09
N GLY A 304 19.96 -6.06 7.18
CA GLY A 304 20.93 -6.40 6.13
C GLY A 304 20.54 -7.68 5.39
N ASP A 305 21.47 -8.63 5.29
CA ASP A 305 21.27 -9.94 4.65
C ASP A 305 20.19 -10.82 5.31
N ALA A 306 19.80 -10.51 6.55
CA ALA A 306 18.72 -11.20 7.24
C ALA A 306 17.32 -10.67 6.86
N PHE A 307 17.23 -9.63 6.02
CA PHE A 307 15.96 -9.08 5.53
C PHE A 307 15.15 -10.10 4.72
N ALA A 308 15.81 -10.82 3.81
CA ALA A 308 15.22 -11.87 3.00
C ALA A 308 15.93 -13.22 3.18
N SER A 309 15.22 -14.20 3.74
CA SER A 309 15.76 -15.56 3.89
C SER A 309 15.81 -16.31 2.56
N GLY A 310 16.85 -17.13 2.34
CA GLY A 310 16.96 -18.07 1.21
C GLY A 310 17.70 -17.54 -0.04
N GLY A 311 18.45 -16.44 0.08
CA GLY A 311 19.41 -16.00 -0.93
C GLY A 311 20.72 -16.79 -0.90
N SER A 312 21.66 -16.43 -1.79
CA SER A 312 22.98 -17.05 -1.92
C SER A 312 23.83 -17.06 -0.63
N GLN A 313 23.53 -16.16 0.32
CA GLN A 313 24.17 -16.03 1.64
C GLN A 313 23.28 -16.44 2.82
N GLY A 314 22.05 -16.92 2.56
CA GLY A 314 21.07 -17.18 3.62
C GLY A 314 21.38 -18.43 4.43
N TYR A 315 21.39 -18.30 5.77
CA TYR A 315 21.42 -19.43 6.71
C TYR A 315 20.31 -20.44 6.39
N ASP A 316 20.72 -21.62 5.96
CA ASP A 316 19.84 -22.67 5.45
C ASP A 316 19.11 -23.37 6.62
N HIS A 317 17.95 -22.84 7.02
CA HIS A 317 17.10 -23.51 8.00
C HIS A 317 16.51 -24.85 7.50
N LYS A 318 16.86 -25.31 6.29
CA LYS A 318 16.50 -26.65 5.82
C LYS A 318 17.49 -27.75 6.20
N ALA A 319 18.57 -27.45 6.93
CA ALA A 319 19.55 -28.45 7.35
C ALA A 319 19.30 -29.07 8.75
N VAL A 320 18.29 -28.62 9.51
CA VAL A 320 17.93 -29.24 10.80
C VAL A 320 16.42 -29.38 10.91
N GLY A 321 15.93 -30.55 10.50
CA GLY A 321 14.54 -31.00 10.61
C GLY A 321 14.42 -32.43 10.11
#